data_AF-A0A6H1ZI82-F1
#
_entry.id   AF-A0A6H1ZI82-F1
#
_cell.length_a   1.000
_cell.length_b   1.000
_cell.length_c   1.000
_cell.angle_alpha   90.00
_cell.angle_beta   90.00
_cell.angle_gamma   90.00
#
_symmetry.space_group_name_H-M   'P 1'
#
loop_
_entity.id
_entity.type
_entity.pdbx_description
1 polymer ?
#
loop_
_entity_poly.entity_id
_entity_poly.type
_entity_poly.pdbx_seq_one_letter_code
_entity_poly.pdbx_strand_id
1 'polypeptide(L)' 'MNDDIMVQIRRPCAACRGLGKVPASDRTWDNLPKFYDFSYCQCCQGDGYSQVWVTIADLRDLMRE' A
#
# COMPACT_ATOMS: atom_id res chain seq x y z
N MET A 1 9.49 1.94 31.27
CA MET A 1 8.88 1.27 30.11
C MET A 1 7.93 2.28 29.52
N ASN A 2 8.18 2.76 28.30
CA ASN A 2 7.21 3.59 27.59
C ASN A 2 6.17 2.64 27.01
N ASP A 3 4.94 2.70 27.54
CA ASP A 3 3.79 2.05 26.93
C ASP A 3 3.41 2.85 25.68
N ASP A 4 4.18 2.69 24.61
CA ASP A 4 3.85 3.27 23.33
C ASP A 4 2.57 2.59 22.81
N ILE A 5 1.47 3.35 22.80
CA ILE A 5 0.19 2.87 22.29
C ILE A 5 0.36 2.56 20.80
N MET A 6 0.23 1.28 20.47
CA MET A 6 0.26 0.78 19.10
C MET A 6 -1.14 0.84 18.50
N VAL A 7 -1.25 1.46 17.32
CA VAL A 7 -2.49 1.51 16.54
C VAL A 7 -2.28 0.78 15.22
N GLN A 8 -3.30 0.06 14.78
CA GLN A 8 -3.29 -0.56 13.46
C GLN A 8 -3.85 0.43 12.45
N ILE A 9 -3.09 0.70 11.40
CA ILE A 9 -3.51 1.55 10.28
C ILE A 9 -3.45 0.78 8.97
N ARG A 10 -4.22 1.25 7.98
CA ARG A 10 -4.13 0.76 6.60
C ARG A 10 -3.20 1.69 5.82
N ARG A 11 -2.08 1.16 5.33
CA ARG A 11 -1.22 1.88 4.37
C ARG A 11 -1.46 1.37 2.96
N PRO A 12 -1.40 2.24 1.93
CA PRO A 12 -1.42 1.79 0.54
C PRO A 12 -0.30 0.78 0.31
N CYS A 13 -0.63 -0.33 -0.31
CA CYS A 13 0.35 -1.35 -0.69
C CYS A 13 1.31 -0.73 -1.70
N ALA A 14 2.61 -0.75 -1.39
CA ALA A 14 3.63 -0.12 -2.22
C ALA A 14 3.69 -0.69 -3.65
N ALA A 15 3.44 -2.00 -3.80
CA ALA A 15 3.51 -2.69 -5.09
C ALA A 15 2.41 -2.25 -6.07
N CYS A 16 1.18 -2.07 -5.59
CA CYS A 16 0.04 -1.64 -6.42
C CYS A 16 -0.36 -0.18 -6.19
N ARG A 17 0.36 0.56 -5.34
CA ARG A 17 0.10 1.97 -5.00
C ARG A 17 -1.37 2.22 -4.59
N GLY A 18 -1.97 1.31 -3.84
CA GLY A 18 -3.37 1.43 -3.40
C GLY A 18 -4.42 0.86 -4.35
N LEU A 19 -4.05 0.40 -5.55
CA LEU A 19 -5.02 0.00 -6.58
C LEU A 19 -5.51 -1.44 -6.47
N GLY A 20 -4.84 -2.29 -5.70
CA GLY A 20 -5.15 -3.72 -5.56
C GLY A 20 -4.77 -4.58 -6.77
N LYS A 21 -4.36 -3.96 -7.87
CA LYS A 21 -3.97 -4.63 -9.11
C LYS A 21 -2.61 -4.15 -9.58
N VAL A 22 -1.91 -4.98 -10.33
CA VAL A 22 -0.62 -4.66 -10.96
C VAL A 22 -0.65 -5.07 -12.44
N PRO A 23 0.16 -4.47 -13.30
CA PRO A 23 0.34 -4.94 -14.67
C PRO A 23 0.65 -6.45 -14.71
N ALA A 24 -0.02 -7.21 -15.58
CA ALA A 24 0.15 -8.67 -15.65
C ALA A 24 1.50 -9.15 -16.22
N SER A 25 2.33 -8.24 -16.75
CA SER A 25 3.67 -8.54 -17.28
C SER A 25 4.75 -7.67 -16.61
N ASP A 26 6.00 -7.99 -16.90
CA ASP A 26 7.27 -7.29 -16.63
C ASP A 26 7.33 -5.77 -16.92
N ARG A 27 6.23 -5.13 -17.34
CA ARG A 27 6.20 -3.70 -17.62
C ARG A 27 5.83 -2.86 -16.39
N THR A 28 6.51 -1.72 -16.27
CA THR A 28 6.20 -0.70 -15.26
C THR A 28 4.93 0.06 -15.61
N TRP A 29 4.31 0.68 -14.60
CA TRP A 29 3.11 1.52 -14.73
C TRP A 29 3.25 2.64 -15.77
N ASP A 30 4.48 3.04 -16.09
CA ASP A 30 4.79 4.21 -16.91
C ASP A 30 4.62 3.97 -18.43
N ASN A 31 4.45 2.71 -18.87
CA ASN A 31 4.38 2.35 -20.31
C ASN A 31 3.28 1.32 -20.62
N LEU A 32 2.09 1.53 -20.07
CA LEU A 32 0.93 0.69 -20.36
C LEU A 32 0.18 1.20 -21.62
N PRO A 33 -0.09 0.33 -22.62
CA PRO A 33 -0.97 0.69 -23.73
C PRO A 33 -2.42 0.92 -23.25
N LYS A 34 -3.25 1.57 -24.09
CA LYS A 34 -4.65 1.91 -23.77
C LYS A 34 -5.52 0.74 -23.31
N PHE A 35 -5.24 -0.46 -23.80
CA PHE A 35 -5.87 -1.71 -23.37
C PHE A 35 -4.78 -2.60 -22.81
N TYR A 36 -4.91 -2.96 -21.53
CA TYR A 36 -3.89 -3.72 -20.84
C TYR A 36 -4.51 -4.63 -19.78
N ASP A 37 -3.95 -5.83 -19.65
CA ASP A 37 -4.40 -6.81 -18.67
C ASP A 37 -3.76 -6.55 -17.31
N PHE A 38 -4.61 -6.50 -16.30
CA PHE A 38 -4.19 -6.32 -14.91
C PHE A 38 -4.33 -7.64 -14.17
N SER A 39 -3.27 -7.98 -13.44
CA SER A 39 -3.28 -9.09 -12.50
C SER A 39 -3.53 -8.59 -11.09
N TYR A 40 -4.05 -9.49 -10.26
CA TYR A 40 -4.26 -9.24 -8.85
C TYR A 40 -2.94 -9.02 -8.12
N CYS A 41 -2.86 -7.99 -7.28
CA CYS A 41 -1.67 -7.74 -6.49
C CYS A 41 -1.58 -8.75 -5.33
N GLN A 42 -0.65 -9.71 -5.45
CA GLN A 42 -0.43 -10.76 -4.45
C GLN A 42 0.01 -10.21 -3.09
N CYS A 43 0.72 -9.07 -3.07
CA CYS A 43 1.23 -8.47 -1.83
C CYS A 43 0.11 -8.02 -0.88
N CYS A 44 -0.97 -7.45 -1.41
CA CYS A 44 -2.11 -6.99 -0.62
C CYS A 44 -3.35 -7.84 -0.79
N GLN A 45 -3.23 -8.99 -1.45
CA GLN A 45 -4.37 -9.83 -1.78
C GLN A 45 -5.52 -8.98 -2.39
N GLY A 46 -5.21 -8.16 -3.40
CA GLY A 46 -6.21 -7.38 -4.13
C GLY A 46 -6.87 -6.23 -3.37
N ASP A 47 -6.63 -6.12 -2.07
CA ASP A 47 -7.24 -5.10 -1.22
C ASP A 47 -6.71 -3.70 -1.52
N GLY A 48 -5.50 -3.61 -2.06
CA GLY A 48 -4.80 -2.36 -2.32
C GLY A 48 -4.08 -1.81 -1.09
N TYR A 49 -4.38 -2.30 0.11
CA TYR A 49 -3.80 -1.82 1.36
C TYR A 49 -3.16 -2.97 2.15
N SER A 50 -2.18 -2.61 2.98
CA SER A 50 -1.58 -3.49 3.98
C SER A 50 -1.84 -2.93 5.37
N GLN A 51 -2.16 -3.81 6.31
CA GLN A 51 -2.25 -3.44 7.71
C GLN A 51 -0.84 -3.32 8.29
N VAL A 52 -0.54 -2.17 8.89
CA VAL A 52 0.73 -1.92 9.60
C VAL A 52 0.43 -1.43 11.01
N TRP A 53 1.28 -1.82 11.94
CA TRP A 53 1.22 -1.36 13.32
C TRP A 53 2.20 -0.21 13.48
N VAL A 54 1.70 0.94 13.93
CA VAL A 54 2.51 2.14 14.16
C VAL A 54 2.25 2.66 15.56
N THR A 55 3.19 3.41 16.11
CA THR A 55 2.94 4.14 17.36
C THR A 55 2.07 5.37 17.08
N ILE A 56 1.38 5.87 18.11
CA ILE A 56 0.66 7.16 18.00
C ILE A 56 1.63 8.32 17.70
N ALA A 57 2.89 8.23 18.13
CA ALA A 57 3.89 9.25 17.84
C ALA A 57 4.17 9.34 16.33
N ASP A 58 4.45 8.21 15.67
CA ASP A 58 4.70 8.15 14.23
C ASP A 58 3.48 8.64 13.42
N LEU A 59 2.27 8.33 13.89
CA LEU A 59 1.04 8.75 13.22
C LEU A 59 0.86 10.27 13.26
N ARG A 60 1.23 10.93 14.37
CA ARG A 60 1.14 12.39 14.49
C ARG A 60 2.10 13.10 13.55
N ASP A 61 3.29 12.54 13.35
CA ASP A 61 4.27 13.11 12.43
C ASP A 61 3.81 12.98 10.97
N LEU A 62 3.21 11.84 10.60
CA LEU A 62 2.58 11.64 9.29
C LEU A 62 1.43 12.60 8.97
N MET A 63 0.69 13.08 9.97
CA MET A 63 -0.43 14.00 9.78
C MET A 63 -0.01 15.48 9.67
N ARG A 64 1.28 15.80 9.86
CA ARG A 64 1.80 17.18 9.81
C ARG A 64 2.42 17.56 8.46
N GLU A 65 2.65 16.59 7.59
CA GLU A 65 3.06 16.78 6.18
C GLU A 65 1.85 16.97 5.26
#